data_AF-A0A5D2DBT7-F1
#
_entry.id   AF-A0A5D2DBT7-F1
#
_cell.length_a   1.000
_cell.length_b   1.000
_cell.length_c   1.000
_cell.angle_alpha   90.00
_cell.angle_beta   90.00
_cell.angle_gamma   90.00
#
_symmetry.space_group_name_H-M   'P 1'
#
loop_
_entity.id
_entity.type
_entity.pdbx_description
1 polymer ?
#
loop_
_entity_poly.entity_id
_entity_poly.type
_entity_poly.pdbx_seq_one_letter_code
_entity_poly.pdbx_strand_id
1 'polypeptide(L)'
;MESEDDMIDDSVSMEDDFYSGDLSYCYDDDPNDNDNDYYFDDDNDYGLLEDDDDDDQDGIVSRRPQLSYTVLKEADIKQQQEDDISKVSTVLSISRVDATILLRYYNWSVSKVHDEWFADEGGVRQSVGLLERPAVQVSNARELTCGICFESFLRDNITSVACGHPFCLSCWRGYISTTIYDGPGCLSLRCPDPCCNAAVGKDMIDKLATSEEKEKYSRYLLRSYVEDNRKTKWCPAPGCEYAVDFTVGSGNFDVSCNCSYSFCWNCTEEAHRPVDCETVAKWILKNSAESENMNWILANSKPCPKCKRPIEKNQGCMHMTCTPPCKFEFCWLCLGAWAEHGERTGGFYACNRYEAAKQEGVYDEAERRREMAKNSLEKYTHYYERWASNQLSRQKALADLHQMQTVHLEKLSDLQCTPESQLKFITEAWLQIVECRRVLKWTYAYGYYLPEHEHAKRQFFEYLQGEAESGLERLHQCAEKELNKFVTGDGPSKEFDDFRAKLAGLTSVTKNYFENLVRALENGLADVDSQAAAACSKTTSSKNTGGTSKTRGGRGKGSSKSGGSGRNVDDTSN
;
A
#
# COMPACT_ATOMS: atom_id res chain seq x y z
N MET A 1 10.57 69.66 7.22
CA MET A 1 10.47 69.49 5.75
C MET A 1 10.56 67.99 5.52
N GLU A 2 9.60 67.20 6.00
CA GLU A 2 8.15 67.15 5.65
C GLU A 2 7.95 66.48 4.28
N SER A 3 6.99 65.57 4.07
CA SER A 3 5.88 65.11 4.94
C SER A 3 5.63 63.59 4.77
N GLU A 4 5.21 62.86 5.81
CA GLU A 4 3.82 62.47 6.17
C GLU A 4 3.09 61.64 5.09
N ASP A 5 2.31 60.58 5.35
CA ASP A 5 2.24 59.51 6.40
C ASP A 5 1.33 58.38 5.78
N ASP A 6 0.75 57.34 6.39
CA ASP A 6 0.46 56.92 7.79
C ASP A 6 0.30 55.37 7.83
N MET A 7 -0.11 54.77 8.97
CA MET A 7 -0.48 53.35 9.11
C MET A 7 -1.97 53.15 9.45
N ILE A 8 -2.61 52.15 8.83
CA ILE A 8 -3.84 51.53 9.37
C ILE A 8 -3.72 50.00 9.29
N ASP A 9 -3.96 49.35 10.43
CA ASP A 9 -4.30 47.94 10.60
C ASP A 9 -5.82 47.86 10.81
N ASP A 10 -6.48 46.84 10.26
CA ASP A 10 -7.84 46.51 10.71
C ASP A 10 -8.20 45.05 10.38
N SER A 11 -8.86 44.39 11.34
CA SER A 11 -9.18 42.96 11.27
C SER A 11 -10.69 42.75 11.43
N VAL A 12 -11.32 42.07 10.48
CA VAL A 12 -12.75 41.73 10.55
C VAL A 12 -13.02 40.28 10.15
N SER A 13 -14.03 39.72 10.82
CA SER A 13 -14.48 38.34 10.76
C SER A 13 -15.04 37.92 9.40
N MET A 14 -14.90 36.63 9.10
CA MET A 14 -15.93 35.89 8.34
C MET A 14 -16.76 35.07 9.32
N GLU A 15 -18.07 35.07 9.12
CA GLU A 15 -19.06 34.47 10.02
C GLU A 15 -19.46 33.06 9.55
N ASP A 16 -19.95 32.22 10.47
CA ASP A 16 -20.55 30.93 10.14
C ASP A 16 -21.90 31.13 9.44
N ASP A 17 -22.11 30.48 8.28
CA ASP A 17 -23.43 30.40 7.65
C ASP A 17 -23.89 28.93 7.55
N PHE A 18 -24.86 28.60 8.40
CA PHE A 18 -25.36 27.25 8.64
C PHE A 18 -26.53 26.94 7.70
N TYR A 19 -26.40 25.91 6.86
CA TYR A 19 -27.52 25.44 6.03
C TYR A 19 -27.79 23.94 6.21
N SER A 20 -28.79 23.64 7.04
CA SER A 20 -29.33 22.27 7.19
C SER A 20 -30.39 22.00 6.13
N GLY A 21 -30.21 20.94 5.34
CA GLY A 21 -31.22 20.43 4.42
C GLY A 21 -31.84 19.12 4.92
N ASP A 22 -33.04 19.19 5.49
CA ASP A 22 -33.84 18.03 5.88
C ASP A 22 -34.37 17.28 4.64
N LEU A 23 -34.34 15.94 4.70
CA LEU A 23 -35.16 15.08 3.85
C LEU A 23 -35.42 13.73 4.54
N SER A 24 -36.25 13.77 5.59
CA SER A 24 -36.78 12.57 6.24
C SER A 24 -37.52 11.62 5.27
N TYR A 25 -37.33 10.31 5.47
CA TYR A 25 -38.21 9.26 4.98
C TYR A 25 -38.52 8.30 6.13
N CYS A 26 -39.80 8.22 6.49
CA CYS A 26 -40.28 7.38 7.58
C CYS A 26 -40.49 5.93 7.13
N TYR A 27 -40.23 4.99 8.02
CA TYR A 27 -40.88 3.68 8.03
C TYR A 27 -41.41 3.45 9.44
N ASP A 28 -42.70 3.13 9.54
CA ASP A 28 -43.39 2.92 10.82
C ASP A 28 -43.16 1.48 11.34
N ASP A 29 -42.91 1.35 12.64
CA ASP A 29 -43.02 0.10 13.38
C ASP A 29 -44.48 -0.20 13.75
N ASP A 30 -44.89 -1.46 13.66
CA ASP A 30 -45.71 -2.11 14.71
C ASP A 30 -45.53 -3.64 14.62
N PRO A 31 -45.41 -4.39 15.74
CA PRO A 31 -45.03 -5.79 15.73
C PRO A 31 -46.23 -6.75 15.77
N ASN A 32 -45.95 -8.06 15.69
CA ASN A 32 -46.85 -9.08 16.28
C ASN A 32 -46.06 -10.32 16.70
N ASP A 33 -46.50 -10.95 17.79
CA ASP A 33 -45.92 -12.18 18.33
C ASP A 33 -46.16 -13.39 17.42
N ASN A 34 -45.28 -14.39 17.49
CA ASN A 34 -45.71 -15.72 17.95
C ASN A 34 -44.52 -16.57 18.45
N ASP A 35 -44.76 -17.38 19.48
CA ASP A 35 -43.76 -18.28 20.08
C ASP A 35 -43.36 -19.46 19.17
N ASN A 36 -42.13 -19.97 19.40
CA ASN A 36 -41.93 -21.41 19.65
C ASN A 36 -40.54 -21.68 20.27
N ASP A 37 -40.52 -22.06 21.55
CA ASP A 37 -39.40 -22.79 22.14
C ASP A 37 -39.28 -24.20 21.53
N TYR A 38 -38.07 -24.69 21.33
CA TYR A 38 -37.76 -26.10 21.60
C TYR A 38 -36.31 -26.26 22.11
N TYR A 39 -36.11 -27.27 22.96
CA TYR A 39 -34.95 -27.39 23.85
C TYR A 39 -33.75 -28.13 23.22
N PHE A 40 -32.58 -27.84 23.82
CA PHE A 40 -31.46 -28.76 24.11
C PHE A 40 -31.49 -30.17 23.51
N ASP A 41 -30.34 -30.61 22.98
CA ASP A 41 -29.40 -31.33 23.86
C ASP A 41 -27.93 -31.15 23.45
N ASP A 42 -27.04 -31.45 24.40
CA ASP A 42 -25.57 -31.47 24.28
C ASP A 42 -25.10 -32.91 24.39
N ASP A 43 -24.14 -33.33 23.55
CA ASP A 43 -23.24 -34.44 23.91
C ASP A 43 -21.99 -34.45 23.02
N ASN A 44 -20.82 -34.69 23.65
CA ASN A 44 -19.59 -35.07 22.96
C ASN A 44 -19.45 -36.59 23.06
N ASP A 45 -19.22 -37.28 21.94
CA ASP A 45 -18.67 -38.65 21.98
C ASP A 45 -17.53 -38.85 20.96
N TYR A 46 -16.59 -39.72 21.33
CA TYR A 46 -15.31 -39.93 20.67
C TYR A 46 -15.26 -41.33 20.03
N GLY A 47 -16.01 -41.50 18.93
CA GLY A 47 -16.11 -42.77 18.21
C GLY A 47 -14.90 -43.07 17.32
N LEU A 48 -14.04 -44.00 17.74
CA LEU A 48 -12.92 -44.56 16.95
C LEU A 48 -13.35 -45.88 16.28
N LEU A 49 -13.40 -45.90 14.95
CA LEU A 49 -13.33 -47.09 14.06
C LEU A 49 -12.59 -46.61 12.79
N GLU A 50 -11.39 -47.09 12.47
CA GLU A 50 -11.05 -48.41 11.90
C GLU A 50 -11.50 -48.58 10.44
N ASP A 51 -10.55 -48.28 9.55
CA ASP A 51 -10.17 -48.94 8.29
C ASP A 51 -11.25 -49.50 7.33
N ASP A 52 -11.27 -48.93 6.12
CA ASP A 52 -11.43 -49.68 4.87
C ASP A 52 -10.36 -49.15 3.88
N ASP A 53 -9.56 -50.04 3.29
CA ASP A 53 -8.50 -49.71 2.33
C ASP A 53 -9.08 -49.43 0.94
N ASP A 54 -8.61 -48.37 0.27
CA ASP A 54 -8.50 -48.35 -1.20
C ASP A 54 -7.33 -47.46 -1.63
N ASP A 55 -6.36 -48.07 -2.30
CA ASP A 55 -5.09 -47.45 -2.72
C ASP A 55 -5.28 -46.76 -4.08
N ASP A 56 -5.23 -45.42 -4.13
CA ASP A 56 -5.04 -44.71 -5.41
C ASP A 56 -4.04 -43.56 -5.24
N GLN A 57 -2.81 -43.81 -5.69
CA GLN A 57 -1.65 -42.97 -5.42
C GLN A 57 -1.44 -41.91 -6.52
N ASP A 58 -1.87 -40.67 -6.24
CA ASP A 58 -1.33 -39.49 -6.91
C ASP A 58 -0.90 -38.40 -5.90
N GLY A 59 0.11 -37.62 -6.28
CA GLY A 59 0.97 -36.92 -5.33
C GLY A 59 0.35 -35.68 -4.68
N ILE A 60 0.72 -35.44 -3.41
CA ILE A 60 0.56 -34.13 -2.77
C ILE A 60 1.49 -33.12 -3.48
N VAL A 61 0.98 -32.55 -4.57
CA VAL A 61 1.51 -31.30 -5.13
C VAL A 61 1.17 -30.21 -4.12
N SER A 62 2.17 -29.71 -3.41
CA SER A 62 2.02 -28.57 -2.50
C SER A 62 1.28 -27.45 -3.20
N ARG A 63 0.05 -27.16 -2.75
CA ARG A 63 -0.78 -26.07 -3.27
C ARG A 63 -0.07 -24.74 -2.97
N ARG A 64 0.78 -24.29 -3.90
CA ARG A 64 1.26 -22.91 -3.94
C ARG A 64 0.02 -22.01 -3.88
N PRO A 65 0.01 -20.94 -3.07
CA PRO A 65 -1.07 -19.97 -3.10
C PRO A 65 -1.30 -19.53 -4.55
N GLN A 66 -2.52 -19.75 -5.06
CA GLN A 66 -2.86 -19.44 -6.44
C GLN A 66 -2.92 -17.92 -6.58
N LEU A 67 -1.81 -17.33 -7.05
CA LEU A 67 -1.68 -15.88 -7.18
C LEU A 67 -2.82 -15.34 -8.05
N SER A 68 -3.50 -14.31 -7.55
CA SER A 68 -4.60 -13.64 -8.25
C SER A 68 -4.13 -12.67 -9.33
N TYR A 69 -2.95 -12.92 -9.91
CA TYR A 69 -2.37 -12.08 -10.95
C TYR A 69 -1.29 -12.82 -11.74
N THR A 70 -1.06 -12.34 -12.96
CA THR A 70 0.04 -12.76 -13.84
C THR A 70 0.86 -11.54 -14.24
N VAL A 71 2.19 -11.63 -14.22
CA VAL A 71 3.07 -10.56 -14.71
C VAL A 71 3.35 -10.79 -16.20
N LEU A 72 2.93 -9.84 -17.04
CA LEU A 72 3.09 -9.85 -18.49
C LEU A 72 4.33 -9.05 -18.91
N LYS A 73 5.10 -9.59 -19.85
CA LYS A 73 6.23 -8.91 -20.50
C LYS A 73 5.76 -8.14 -21.73
N GLU A 74 6.55 -7.16 -22.15
CA GLU A 74 6.32 -6.39 -23.38
C GLU A 74 6.01 -7.29 -24.59
N ALA A 75 6.71 -8.43 -24.73
CA ALA A 75 6.46 -9.42 -25.78
C ALA A 75 5.10 -10.13 -25.67
N ASP A 76 4.66 -10.46 -24.45
CA ASP A 76 3.37 -11.13 -24.21
C ASP A 76 2.21 -10.16 -24.52
N ILE A 77 2.35 -8.90 -24.12
CA ILE A 77 1.40 -7.81 -24.39
C ILE A 77 1.32 -7.53 -25.90
N LYS A 78 2.47 -7.49 -26.60
CA LYS A 78 2.52 -7.37 -28.07
C LYS A 78 1.79 -8.51 -28.78
N GLN A 79 1.95 -9.75 -28.30
CA GLN A 79 1.25 -10.90 -28.87
C GLN A 79 -0.26 -10.80 -28.66
N GLN A 80 -0.71 -10.51 -27.44
CA GLN A 80 -2.15 -10.34 -27.14
C GLN A 80 -2.79 -9.20 -27.97
N GLN A 81 -2.10 -8.06 -28.10
CA GLN A 81 -2.52 -6.95 -28.95
C GLN A 81 -2.66 -7.37 -30.42
N GLU A 82 -1.69 -8.09 -30.97
CA GLU A 82 -1.70 -8.56 -32.36
C GLU A 82 -2.74 -9.67 -32.60
N ASP A 83 -3.02 -10.52 -31.60
CA ASP A 83 -4.05 -11.55 -31.64
C ASP A 83 -5.46 -10.92 -31.68
N ASP A 84 -5.75 -9.94 -30.82
CA ASP A 84 -7.06 -9.26 -30.82
C ASP A 84 -7.26 -8.39 -32.08
N ILE A 85 -6.21 -7.73 -32.61
CA ILE A 85 -6.27 -7.06 -33.93
C ILE A 85 -6.56 -8.09 -35.04
N SER A 86 -5.89 -9.25 -35.02
CA SER A 86 -6.12 -10.33 -35.99
C SER A 86 -7.54 -10.87 -35.94
N LYS A 87 -8.08 -11.01 -34.74
CA LYS A 87 -9.44 -11.50 -34.45
C LYS A 87 -10.50 -10.53 -34.96
N VAL A 88 -10.41 -9.25 -34.62
CA VAL A 88 -11.35 -8.21 -35.11
C VAL A 88 -11.25 -8.05 -36.63
N SER A 89 -10.03 -7.98 -37.19
CA SER A 89 -9.81 -7.88 -38.64
C SER A 89 -10.40 -9.08 -39.39
N THR A 90 -10.25 -10.30 -38.88
CA THR A 90 -10.82 -11.52 -39.47
C THR A 90 -12.35 -11.57 -39.34
N VAL A 91 -12.90 -11.29 -38.16
CA VAL A 91 -14.35 -11.41 -37.88
C VAL A 91 -15.16 -10.34 -38.62
N LEU A 92 -14.66 -9.10 -38.70
CA LEU A 92 -15.33 -7.99 -39.38
C LEU A 92 -14.93 -7.85 -40.86
N SER A 93 -13.95 -8.62 -41.35
CA SER A 93 -13.42 -8.55 -42.71
C SER A 93 -12.88 -7.16 -43.12
N ILE A 94 -12.34 -6.42 -42.15
CA ILE A 94 -11.73 -5.08 -42.31
C ILE A 94 -10.21 -5.14 -42.28
N SER A 95 -9.51 -4.06 -42.65
CA SER A 95 -8.05 -4.04 -42.57
C SER A 95 -7.55 -4.06 -41.12
N ARG A 96 -6.32 -4.55 -40.91
CA ARG A 96 -5.66 -4.50 -39.58
C ARG A 96 -5.56 -3.07 -39.02
N VAL A 97 -5.47 -2.07 -39.90
CA VAL A 97 -5.43 -0.64 -39.54
C VAL A 97 -6.78 -0.22 -38.97
N ASP A 98 -7.88 -0.50 -39.68
CA ASP A 98 -9.24 -0.20 -39.24
C ASP A 98 -9.56 -0.91 -37.91
N ALA A 99 -9.22 -2.20 -37.81
CA ALA A 99 -9.38 -3.00 -36.60
C ALA A 99 -8.62 -2.41 -35.40
N THR A 100 -7.41 -1.89 -35.60
CA THR A 100 -6.63 -1.20 -34.56
C THR A 100 -7.35 0.07 -34.09
N ILE A 101 -7.89 0.87 -35.02
CA ILE A 101 -8.60 2.12 -34.69
C ILE A 101 -9.91 1.82 -33.95
N LEU A 102 -10.68 0.81 -34.37
CA LEU A 102 -11.89 0.34 -33.67
C LEU A 102 -11.57 -0.14 -32.25
N LEU A 103 -10.57 -1.02 -32.10
CA LEU A 103 -10.17 -1.54 -30.78
C LEU A 103 -9.80 -0.40 -29.84
N ARG A 104 -9.00 0.57 -30.30
CA ARG A 104 -8.66 1.75 -29.51
C ARG A 104 -9.85 2.62 -29.13
N TYR A 105 -10.84 2.79 -30.02
CA TYR A 105 -12.05 3.55 -29.71
C TYR A 105 -12.93 2.87 -28.63
N TYR A 106 -12.92 1.54 -28.59
CA TYR A 106 -13.67 0.72 -27.63
C TYR A 106 -12.83 0.17 -26.47
N ASN A 107 -11.74 0.85 -26.09
CA ASN A 107 -10.86 0.50 -24.96
C ASN A 107 -10.36 -0.96 -25.01
N TRP A 108 -9.93 -1.39 -26.20
CA TRP A 108 -9.46 -2.74 -26.54
C TRP A 108 -10.45 -3.88 -26.24
N SER A 109 -11.73 -3.56 -26.03
CA SER A 109 -12.76 -4.55 -25.72
C SER A 109 -13.34 -5.18 -26.99
N VAL A 110 -12.75 -6.30 -27.42
CA VAL A 110 -13.20 -7.06 -28.62
C VAL A 110 -14.71 -7.34 -28.63
N SER A 111 -15.30 -7.69 -27.48
CA SER A 111 -16.75 -7.92 -27.37
C SER A 111 -17.53 -6.66 -27.78
N LYS A 112 -17.22 -5.50 -27.19
CA LYS A 112 -17.89 -4.23 -27.55
C LYS A 112 -17.71 -3.87 -29.01
N VAL A 113 -16.51 -4.07 -29.57
CA VAL A 113 -16.26 -3.84 -31.00
C VAL A 113 -17.21 -4.67 -31.86
N HIS A 114 -17.43 -5.94 -31.51
CA HIS A 114 -18.38 -6.80 -32.22
C HIS A 114 -19.84 -6.39 -31.96
N ASP A 115 -20.23 -6.21 -30.70
CA ASP A 115 -21.61 -5.90 -30.28
C ASP A 115 -22.12 -4.62 -30.96
N GLU A 116 -21.29 -3.57 -31.00
CA GLU A 116 -21.63 -2.27 -31.59
C GLU A 116 -21.57 -2.29 -33.12
N TRP A 117 -20.57 -2.96 -33.72
CA TRP A 117 -20.45 -3.06 -35.19
C TRP A 117 -21.59 -3.88 -35.81
N PHE A 118 -22.01 -4.97 -35.16
CA PHE A 118 -23.16 -5.76 -35.61
C PHE A 118 -24.52 -5.10 -35.31
N ALA A 119 -24.56 -4.05 -34.48
CA ALA A 119 -25.74 -3.22 -34.26
C ALA A 119 -25.87 -2.09 -35.30
N ASP A 120 -24.80 -1.31 -35.54
CA ASP A 120 -24.77 -0.24 -36.55
C ASP A 120 -23.34 0.02 -37.09
N GLU A 121 -22.90 -0.78 -38.07
CA GLU A 121 -21.66 -0.56 -38.82
C GLU A 121 -21.56 0.87 -39.39
N GLY A 122 -22.68 1.48 -39.81
CA GLY A 122 -22.68 2.83 -40.40
C GLY A 122 -22.34 3.91 -39.37
N GLY A 123 -23.02 3.88 -38.23
CA GLY A 123 -22.77 4.75 -37.09
C GLY A 123 -21.36 4.58 -36.52
N VAL A 124 -20.89 3.33 -36.37
CA VAL A 124 -19.52 3.03 -35.90
C VAL A 124 -18.46 3.54 -36.89
N ARG A 125 -18.63 3.32 -38.20
CA ARG A 125 -17.73 3.90 -39.22
C ARG A 125 -17.71 5.42 -39.16
N GLN A 126 -18.86 6.07 -38.95
CA GLN A 126 -18.93 7.53 -38.91
C GLN A 126 -18.31 8.14 -37.64
N SER A 127 -18.55 7.55 -36.46
CA SER A 127 -17.99 8.02 -35.19
C SER A 127 -16.48 7.83 -35.13
N VAL A 128 -15.99 6.66 -35.57
CA VAL A 128 -14.57 6.30 -35.59
C VAL A 128 -13.83 6.95 -36.76
N GLY A 129 -14.53 7.42 -37.80
CA GLY A 129 -13.95 8.17 -38.93
C GLY A 129 -13.41 7.28 -40.07
N LEU A 130 -13.95 6.07 -40.22
CA LEU A 130 -13.56 5.06 -41.21
C LEU A 130 -14.41 5.20 -42.48
N LEU A 131 -14.02 6.15 -43.35
CA LEU A 131 -14.79 6.50 -44.55
C LEU A 131 -14.70 5.44 -45.66
N GLU A 132 -15.84 4.91 -46.09
CA GLU A 132 -15.93 4.01 -47.27
C GLU A 132 -15.68 4.71 -48.61
N ARG A 133 -15.88 6.04 -48.66
CA ARG A 133 -15.78 6.85 -49.87
C ARG A 133 -15.06 8.16 -49.57
N PRO A 134 -14.20 8.66 -50.47
CA PRO A 134 -13.53 9.93 -50.25
C PRO A 134 -14.52 11.10 -50.32
N ALA A 135 -14.44 11.97 -49.31
CA ALA A 135 -15.20 13.21 -49.22
C ALA A 135 -14.82 14.19 -50.35
N VAL A 136 -13.55 14.16 -50.78
CA VAL A 136 -13.03 14.95 -51.90
C VAL A 136 -12.54 14.03 -53.02
N GLN A 137 -13.14 14.17 -54.20
CA GLN A 137 -12.65 13.54 -55.43
C GLN A 137 -11.42 14.30 -55.93
N VAL A 138 -10.22 13.73 -55.73
CA VAL A 138 -8.96 14.33 -56.16
C VAL A 138 -8.95 14.46 -57.68
N SER A 139 -8.87 15.68 -58.20
CA SER A 139 -8.86 15.95 -59.64
C SER A 139 -7.66 15.31 -60.34
N ASN A 140 -7.79 14.96 -61.63
CA ASN A 140 -6.71 14.36 -62.43
C ASN A 140 -5.64 15.36 -62.92
N ALA A 141 -5.42 16.46 -62.20
CA ALA A 141 -4.38 17.43 -62.49
C ALA A 141 -2.96 16.86 -62.30
N ARG A 142 -1.97 17.40 -63.02
CA ARG A 142 -0.54 17.03 -62.83
C ARG A 142 0.03 17.58 -61.53
N GLU A 143 -0.43 18.77 -61.15
CA GLU A 143 -0.10 19.47 -59.92
C GLU A 143 -1.35 19.62 -59.05
N LEU A 144 -1.17 19.60 -57.74
CA LEU A 144 -2.21 19.77 -56.73
C LEU A 144 -1.70 20.72 -55.65
N THR A 145 -2.57 21.59 -55.16
CA THR A 145 -2.25 22.54 -54.08
C THR A 145 -2.37 21.86 -52.71
N CYS A 146 -1.40 22.08 -51.83
CA CYS A 146 -1.42 21.59 -50.46
C CYS A 146 -2.38 22.41 -49.58
N GLY A 147 -3.30 21.76 -48.85
CA GLY A 147 -4.25 22.44 -47.96
C GLY A 147 -3.66 23.09 -46.69
N ILE A 148 -2.35 23.03 -46.46
CA ILE A 148 -1.67 23.62 -45.28
C ILE A 148 -0.74 24.77 -45.67
N CYS A 149 0.19 24.55 -46.61
CA CYS A 149 1.12 25.61 -47.06
C CYS A 149 0.65 26.39 -48.29
N PHE A 150 -0.44 25.97 -48.94
CA PHE A 150 -1.00 26.58 -50.15
C PHE A 150 -0.08 26.61 -51.38
N GLU A 151 1.07 25.92 -51.33
CA GLU A 151 1.97 25.71 -52.46
C GLU A 151 1.46 24.59 -53.38
N SER A 152 1.84 24.64 -54.65
CA SER A 152 1.50 23.62 -55.66
C SER A 152 2.62 22.60 -55.82
N PHE A 153 2.28 21.31 -55.81
CA PHE A 153 3.23 20.20 -55.93
C PHE A 153 2.80 19.21 -57.01
N LEU A 154 3.77 18.52 -57.61
CA LEU A 154 3.50 17.31 -58.40
C LEU A 154 2.77 16.26 -57.54
N ARG A 155 1.87 15.50 -58.17
CA ARG A 155 1.05 14.45 -57.53
C ARG A 155 1.83 13.53 -56.59
N ASP A 156 3.05 13.13 -56.97
CA ASP A 156 3.86 12.18 -56.22
C ASP A 156 4.37 12.74 -54.87
N ASN A 157 4.41 14.06 -54.73
CA ASN A 157 4.76 14.78 -53.50
C ASN A 157 3.53 15.17 -52.66
N ILE A 158 2.34 14.71 -53.04
CA ILE A 158 1.07 14.89 -52.32
C ILE A 158 0.61 13.53 -51.79
N THR A 159 -0.06 13.53 -50.64
CA THR A 159 -0.70 12.33 -50.07
C THR A 159 -1.98 12.75 -49.33
N SER A 160 -2.95 11.85 -49.27
CA SER A 160 -4.22 12.00 -48.58
C SER A 160 -4.54 10.70 -47.82
N VAL A 161 -5.36 10.78 -46.77
CA VAL A 161 -6.04 9.61 -46.18
C VAL A 161 -7.38 9.37 -46.87
N ALA A 162 -8.21 8.47 -46.33
CA ALA A 162 -9.48 8.03 -46.93
C ALA A 162 -10.44 9.16 -47.36
N CYS A 163 -10.37 10.35 -46.76
CA CYS A 163 -11.16 11.52 -47.16
C CYS A 163 -10.78 12.16 -48.50
N GLY A 164 -9.56 11.94 -49.01
CA GLY A 164 -9.06 12.58 -50.24
C GLY A 164 -8.48 13.99 -50.09
N HIS A 165 -8.40 14.57 -48.88
CA HIS A 165 -7.80 15.89 -48.68
C HIS A 165 -6.28 15.90 -48.99
N PRO A 166 -5.79 16.75 -49.93
CA PRO A 166 -4.41 16.72 -50.40
C PRO A 166 -3.48 17.59 -49.55
N PHE A 167 -2.45 16.97 -48.97
CA PHE A 167 -1.34 17.69 -48.31
C PHE A 167 0.01 17.17 -48.80
N CYS A 168 1.02 18.03 -48.80
CA CYS A 168 2.36 17.66 -49.24
C CYS A 168 3.14 16.87 -48.19
N LEU A 169 4.15 16.12 -48.63
CA LEU A 169 4.94 15.23 -47.75
C LEU A 169 5.67 15.97 -46.62
N SER A 170 5.99 17.26 -46.77
CA SER A 170 6.58 18.09 -45.70
C SER A 170 5.55 18.46 -44.63
N CYS A 171 4.36 18.94 -45.02
CA CYS A 171 3.29 19.27 -44.08
C CYS A 171 2.79 18.03 -43.33
N TRP A 172 2.62 16.89 -44.00
CA TRP A 172 2.28 15.63 -43.32
C TRP A 172 3.35 15.22 -42.30
N ARG A 173 4.64 15.30 -42.65
CA ARG A 173 5.73 14.99 -41.72
C ARG A 173 5.74 15.90 -40.51
N GLY A 174 5.58 17.22 -40.71
CA GLY A 174 5.46 18.17 -39.61
C GLY A 174 4.31 17.82 -38.67
N TYR A 175 3.11 17.59 -39.22
CA TYR A 175 1.92 17.24 -38.44
C TYR A 175 2.06 15.92 -37.66
N ILE A 176 2.56 14.86 -38.31
CA ILE A 176 2.80 13.56 -37.67
C ILE A 176 3.91 13.67 -36.61
N SER A 177 4.98 14.41 -36.89
CA SER A 177 6.08 14.64 -35.94
C SER A 177 5.56 15.35 -34.69
N THR A 178 5.00 16.55 -34.84
CA THR A 178 4.47 17.35 -33.71
C THR A 178 3.50 16.53 -32.87
N THR A 179 2.50 15.88 -33.47
CA THR A 179 1.52 15.10 -32.69
C THR A 179 2.12 13.89 -31.96
N ILE A 180 3.18 13.26 -32.48
CA ILE A 180 3.93 12.19 -31.78
C ILE A 180 4.76 12.77 -30.62
N TYR A 181 5.34 13.97 -30.77
CA TYR A 181 6.07 14.64 -29.69
C TYR A 181 5.14 15.24 -28.61
N ASP A 182 3.91 15.62 -28.96
CA ASP A 182 2.86 16.05 -28.02
C ASP A 182 2.33 14.89 -27.15
N GLY A 183 2.54 13.63 -27.57
CA GLY A 183 2.32 12.43 -26.75
C GLY A 183 1.25 11.46 -27.28
N PRO A 184 0.55 10.70 -26.40
CA PRO A 184 -0.38 9.63 -26.80
C PRO A 184 -1.55 10.05 -27.72
N GLY A 185 -1.83 11.35 -27.84
CA GLY A 185 -2.84 11.87 -28.77
C GLY A 185 -2.61 11.47 -30.24
N CYS A 186 -1.35 11.23 -30.64
CA CYS A 186 -1.01 10.73 -31.99
C CYS A 186 -1.69 9.40 -32.35
N LEU A 187 -2.13 8.60 -31.37
CA LEU A 187 -2.82 7.32 -31.63
C LEU A 187 -4.26 7.50 -32.14
N SER A 188 -4.84 8.68 -31.96
CA SER A 188 -6.20 9.04 -32.37
C SER A 188 -6.20 10.13 -33.45
N LEU A 189 -5.13 10.17 -34.25
CA LEU A 189 -4.84 11.22 -35.23
C LEU A 189 -5.93 11.34 -36.32
N ARG A 190 -6.23 12.57 -36.71
CA ARG A 190 -7.27 12.93 -37.68
C ARG A 190 -6.68 13.60 -38.92
N CYS A 191 -7.48 13.71 -39.97
CA CYS A 191 -7.15 14.50 -41.14
C CYS A 191 -6.78 15.95 -40.72
N PRO A 192 -5.69 16.55 -41.24
CA PRO A 192 -5.32 17.94 -40.95
C PRO A 192 -6.35 19.02 -41.35
N ASP A 193 -7.42 18.64 -42.05
CA ASP A 193 -8.53 19.52 -42.40
C ASP A 193 -9.50 19.64 -41.19
N PRO A 194 -9.74 20.85 -40.63
CA PRO A 194 -10.54 21.02 -39.41
C PRO A 194 -12.00 20.56 -39.51
N CYS A 195 -12.54 20.37 -40.72
CA CYS A 195 -13.90 19.90 -40.94
C CYS A 195 -13.98 18.37 -41.17
N CYS A 196 -12.87 17.63 -41.01
CA CYS A 196 -12.76 16.24 -41.44
C CYS A 196 -12.41 15.25 -40.30
N ASN A 197 -13.38 14.48 -39.83
CA ASN A 197 -13.17 13.42 -38.82
C ASN A 197 -12.45 12.16 -39.34
N ALA A 198 -11.94 12.14 -40.59
CA ALA A 198 -11.32 10.94 -41.14
C ALA A 198 -10.09 10.52 -40.32
N ALA A 199 -10.02 9.25 -39.95
CA ALA A 199 -8.93 8.70 -39.17
C ALA A 199 -7.62 8.66 -39.98
N VAL A 200 -6.48 8.82 -39.28
CA VAL A 200 -5.14 8.59 -39.83
C VAL A 200 -4.59 7.32 -39.20
N GLY A 201 -4.44 6.28 -40.01
CA GLY A 201 -3.98 4.98 -39.56
C GLY A 201 -2.46 4.89 -39.38
N LYS A 202 -2.02 3.78 -38.75
CA LYS A 202 -0.60 3.44 -38.60
C LYS A 202 0.13 3.35 -39.94
N ASP A 203 -0.56 2.99 -41.02
CA ASP A 203 -0.02 2.96 -42.39
C ASP A 203 0.57 4.31 -42.84
N MET A 204 -0.07 5.43 -42.48
CA MET A 204 0.42 6.76 -42.80
C MET A 204 1.65 7.14 -41.97
N ILE A 205 1.66 6.73 -40.69
CA ILE A 205 2.81 6.90 -39.78
C ILE A 205 4.00 6.08 -40.30
N ASP A 206 3.80 4.80 -40.60
CA ASP A 206 4.82 3.90 -41.13
C ASP A 206 5.34 4.33 -42.51
N LYS A 207 4.52 5.04 -43.31
CA LYS A 207 4.94 5.62 -44.61
C LYS A 207 5.79 6.89 -44.46
N LEU A 208 5.46 7.78 -43.52
CA LEU A 208 5.98 9.16 -43.52
C LEU A 208 6.92 9.52 -42.37
N ALA A 209 6.77 8.89 -41.20
CA ALA A 209 7.58 9.17 -40.01
C ALA A 209 8.99 8.58 -40.10
N THR A 210 9.90 9.08 -39.25
CA THR A 210 11.24 8.51 -39.02
C THR A 210 11.18 7.25 -38.16
N SER A 211 12.29 6.51 -38.07
CA SER A 211 12.37 5.29 -37.25
C SER A 211 12.13 5.55 -35.75
N GLU A 212 12.63 6.67 -35.22
CA GLU A 212 12.45 7.06 -33.81
C GLU A 212 10.98 7.40 -33.51
N GLU A 213 10.32 8.12 -34.41
CA GLU A 213 8.90 8.46 -34.28
C GLU A 213 8.00 7.22 -34.36
N LYS A 214 8.33 6.23 -35.21
CA LYS A 214 7.62 4.94 -35.26
C LYS A 214 7.80 4.13 -33.99
N GLU A 215 8.97 4.19 -33.36
CA GLU A 215 9.22 3.54 -32.07
C GLU A 215 8.39 4.21 -30.96
N LYS A 216 8.36 5.54 -30.90
CA LYS A 216 7.50 6.31 -29.96
C LYS A 216 6.02 6.00 -30.17
N TYR A 217 5.53 6.06 -31.41
CA TYR A 217 4.15 5.69 -31.75
C TYR A 217 3.82 4.25 -31.35
N SER A 218 4.72 3.30 -31.63
CA SER A 218 4.52 1.88 -31.25
C SER A 218 4.51 1.68 -29.74
N ARG A 219 5.36 2.41 -28.99
CA ARG A 219 5.36 2.43 -27.52
C ARG A 219 4.05 2.99 -26.96
N TYR A 220 3.54 4.10 -27.49
CA TYR A 220 2.22 4.62 -27.11
C TYR A 220 1.09 3.64 -27.45
N LEU A 221 1.13 3.01 -28.63
CA LEU A 221 0.12 2.05 -29.09
C LEU A 221 0.05 0.84 -28.14
N LEU A 222 1.20 0.30 -27.74
CA LEU A 222 1.28 -0.79 -26.77
C LEU A 222 0.82 -0.34 -25.38
N ARG A 223 1.18 0.86 -24.93
CA ARG A 223 0.74 1.39 -23.64
C ARG A 223 -0.78 1.49 -23.53
N SER A 224 -1.46 1.91 -24.60
CA SER A 224 -2.93 2.01 -24.64
C SER A 224 -3.63 0.65 -24.42
N TYR A 225 -3.05 -0.47 -24.87
CA TYR A 225 -3.63 -1.81 -24.65
C TYR A 225 -3.80 -2.16 -23.16
N VAL A 226 -2.86 -1.69 -22.33
CA VAL A 226 -2.88 -1.91 -20.88
C VAL A 226 -3.60 -0.77 -20.15
N GLU A 227 -3.39 0.48 -20.56
CA GLU A 227 -3.95 1.67 -19.88
C GLU A 227 -5.47 1.80 -20.06
N ASP A 228 -6.02 1.37 -21.20
CA ASP A 228 -7.46 1.40 -21.46
C ASP A 228 -8.21 0.21 -20.84
N ASN A 229 -7.51 -0.87 -20.45
CA ASN A 229 -8.07 -2.14 -19.98
C ASN A 229 -8.09 -2.25 -18.44
N ARG A 230 -9.29 -2.43 -17.88
CA ARG A 230 -9.52 -2.45 -16.42
C ARG A 230 -8.88 -3.62 -15.65
N LYS A 231 -8.47 -4.70 -16.33
CA LYS A 231 -7.85 -5.88 -15.70
C LYS A 231 -6.33 -5.84 -15.67
N THR A 232 -5.71 -4.97 -16.47
CA THR A 232 -4.26 -4.87 -16.63
C THR A 232 -3.77 -3.50 -16.16
N LYS A 233 -2.61 -3.44 -15.50
CA LYS A 233 -1.95 -2.17 -15.15
C LYS A 233 -0.44 -2.28 -15.39
N TRP A 234 0.18 -1.20 -15.83
CA TRP A 234 1.64 -1.09 -15.86
C TRP A 234 2.19 -1.12 -14.43
N CYS A 235 3.37 -1.72 -14.25
CA CYS A 235 4.12 -1.56 -13.02
C CYS A 235 4.57 -0.09 -12.88
N PRO A 236 4.32 0.58 -11.74
CA PRO A 236 4.65 2.00 -11.57
C PRO A 236 6.14 2.26 -11.30
N ALA A 237 6.98 1.22 -11.23
CA ALA A 237 8.41 1.36 -11.02
C ALA A 237 9.10 2.09 -12.19
N PRO A 238 9.92 3.14 -11.96
CA PRO A 238 10.60 3.87 -13.02
C PRO A 238 11.45 2.97 -13.92
N GLY A 239 11.25 3.07 -15.24
CA GLY A 239 11.96 2.25 -16.24
C GLY A 239 11.46 0.81 -16.36
N CYS A 240 10.35 0.45 -15.73
CA CYS A 240 9.75 -0.88 -15.85
C CYS A 240 8.79 -0.98 -17.04
N GLU A 241 8.96 -2.01 -17.87
CA GLU A 241 8.11 -2.31 -19.04
C GLU A 241 7.28 -3.61 -18.85
N TYR A 242 7.04 -4.00 -17.59
CA TYR A 242 6.14 -5.10 -17.22
C TYR A 242 4.74 -4.57 -16.88
N ALA A 243 3.70 -5.29 -17.29
CA ALA A 243 2.34 -5.11 -16.79
C ALA A 243 1.94 -6.27 -15.86
N VAL A 244 0.86 -6.07 -15.11
CA VAL A 244 0.22 -7.09 -14.28
C VAL A 244 -1.23 -7.21 -14.72
N ASP A 245 -1.68 -8.42 -15.03
CA ASP A 245 -3.09 -8.79 -15.22
C ASP A 245 -3.63 -9.39 -13.93
N PHE A 246 -4.75 -8.89 -13.41
CA PHE A 246 -5.28 -9.26 -12.09
C PHE A 246 -6.63 -9.98 -12.18
N THR A 247 -6.70 -11.18 -11.60
CA THR A 247 -7.93 -11.97 -11.48
C THR A 247 -8.67 -11.61 -10.20
N VAL A 248 -9.80 -10.91 -10.35
CA VAL A 248 -10.69 -10.54 -9.24
C VAL A 248 -11.18 -11.80 -8.52
N GLY A 249 -10.98 -11.86 -7.20
CA GLY A 249 -11.40 -13.00 -6.36
C GLY A 249 -10.55 -13.24 -5.11
N SER A 250 -9.34 -12.65 -5.03
CA SER A 250 -8.52 -12.65 -3.81
C SER A 250 -8.75 -11.39 -2.99
N GLY A 251 -8.77 -11.53 -1.65
CA GLY A 251 -8.78 -10.39 -0.73
C GLY A 251 -7.42 -9.70 -0.56
N ASN A 252 -6.33 -10.28 -1.09
CA ASN A 252 -5.03 -9.63 -1.14
C ASN A 252 -4.85 -8.90 -2.48
N PHE A 253 -4.62 -7.58 -2.40
CA PHE A 253 -4.39 -6.69 -3.54
C PHE A 253 -2.91 -6.36 -3.77
N ASP A 254 -1.99 -6.73 -2.87
CA ASP A 254 -0.57 -6.47 -3.06
C ASP A 254 0.01 -7.44 -4.12
N VAL A 255 0.48 -6.89 -5.24
CA VAL A 255 1.10 -7.61 -6.36
C VAL A 255 2.60 -7.37 -6.40
N SER A 256 3.38 -8.36 -6.80
CA SER A 256 4.84 -8.27 -6.95
C SER A 256 5.25 -8.46 -8.40
N CYS A 257 5.96 -7.48 -8.95
CA CYS A 257 6.39 -7.47 -10.34
C CYS A 257 7.75 -8.16 -10.51
N ASN A 258 8.05 -8.62 -11.73
CA ASN A 258 9.33 -9.26 -12.08
C ASN A 258 10.56 -8.31 -12.01
N CYS A 259 10.34 -7.00 -11.79
CA CYS A 259 11.40 -6.04 -11.43
C CYS A 259 11.65 -5.93 -9.92
N SER A 260 11.08 -6.84 -9.10
CA SER A 260 11.10 -6.84 -7.63
C SER A 260 10.40 -5.65 -6.95
N TYR A 261 9.66 -4.82 -7.69
CA TYR A 261 8.79 -3.80 -7.11
C TYR A 261 7.41 -4.39 -6.80
N SER A 262 6.91 -4.15 -5.58
CA SER A 262 5.59 -4.59 -5.13
C SER A 262 4.67 -3.39 -4.88
N PHE A 263 3.46 -3.45 -5.43
CA PHE A 263 2.47 -2.37 -5.39
C PHE A 263 1.07 -2.90 -5.07
N CYS A 264 0.21 -2.06 -4.50
CA CYS A 264 -1.20 -2.40 -4.31
C CYS A 264 -1.95 -2.21 -5.64
N TRP A 265 -2.66 -3.26 -6.06
CA TRP A 265 -3.43 -3.27 -7.30
C TRP A 265 -4.45 -2.14 -7.38
N ASN A 266 -5.11 -1.80 -6.27
CA ASN A 266 -6.22 -0.86 -6.25
C ASN A 266 -5.75 0.60 -6.45
N CYS A 267 -4.89 1.10 -5.55
CA CYS A 267 -4.42 2.49 -5.51
C CYS A 267 -3.13 2.74 -6.30
N THR A 268 -2.43 1.71 -6.76
CA THR A 268 -1.11 1.75 -7.43
C THR A 268 0.08 2.28 -6.61
N GLU A 269 -0.14 2.61 -5.34
CA GLU A 269 0.94 2.89 -4.38
C GLU A 269 1.75 1.64 -4.04
N GLU A 270 2.91 1.83 -3.40
CA GLU A 270 3.74 0.75 -2.87
C GLU A 270 2.93 -0.22 -1.98
N ALA A 271 3.17 -1.53 -2.12
CA ALA A 271 2.46 -2.59 -1.42
C ALA A 271 2.33 -2.32 0.09
N HIS A 272 1.10 -2.33 0.61
CA HIS A 272 0.77 -1.70 1.89
C HIS A 272 -0.09 -2.54 2.85
N ARG A 273 -0.38 -3.81 2.52
CA ARG A 273 -0.98 -4.77 3.47
C ARG A 273 -0.15 -4.81 4.77
N PRO A 274 -0.75 -4.71 5.96
CA PRO A 274 -2.17 -4.90 6.29
C PRO A 274 -3.05 -3.64 6.25
N VAL A 275 -2.52 -2.49 5.86
CA VAL A 275 -3.26 -1.21 5.91
C VAL A 275 -4.10 -1.03 4.64
N ASP A 276 -5.25 -0.38 4.77
CA ASP A 276 -6.16 -0.10 3.66
C ASP A 276 -5.70 1.07 2.78
N CYS A 277 -6.31 1.21 1.59
CA CYS A 277 -5.94 2.25 0.62
C CYS A 277 -6.29 3.68 1.08
N GLU A 278 -7.32 3.86 1.91
CA GLU A 278 -7.81 5.17 2.33
C GLU A 278 -6.89 5.77 3.41
N THR A 279 -6.50 4.97 4.39
CA THR A 279 -5.49 5.32 5.41
C THR A 279 -4.13 5.63 4.76
N VAL A 280 -3.73 4.86 3.74
CA VAL A 280 -2.51 5.13 2.96
C VAL A 280 -2.61 6.45 2.19
N ALA A 281 -3.73 6.71 1.49
CA ALA A 281 -3.93 7.96 0.77
C ALA A 281 -3.92 9.18 1.71
N LYS A 282 -4.59 9.09 2.88
CA LYS A 282 -4.55 10.12 3.93
C LYS A 282 -3.13 10.39 4.42
N TRP A 283 -2.34 9.34 4.67
CA TRP A 283 -0.96 9.46 5.13
C TRP A 283 -0.05 10.11 4.08
N ILE A 284 -0.15 9.71 2.81
CA ILE A 284 0.62 10.28 1.70
C ILE A 284 0.26 11.76 1.50
N LEU A 285 -1.03 12.10 1.48
CA LEU A 285 -1.50 13.47 1.40
C LEU A 285 -0.98 14.32 2.58
N LYS A 286 -1.04 13.80 3.80
CA LYS A 286 -0.50 14.47 5.00
C LYS A 286 0.99 14.73 4.87
N ASN A 287 1.77 13.74 4.43
CA ASN A 287 3.22 13.90 4.22
C ASN A 287 3.55 14.95 3.15
N SER A 288 2.72 15.07 2.10
CA SER A 288 2.90 16.05 1.03
C SER A 288 2.52 17.49 1.41
N ALA A 289 1.71 17.66 2.47
CA ALA A 289 1.35 18.96 3.01
C ALA A 289 2.39 19.50 4.03
N GLU A 290 3.27 18.64 4.54
CA GLU A 290 4.35 19.00 5.46
C GLU A 290 5.64 19.32 4.71
N SER A 291 6.51 20.15 5.29
CA SER A 291 7.70 20.65 4.58
C SER A 291 8.72 19.54 4.28
N GLU A 292 9.06 19.34 3.00
CA GLU A 292 10.08 18.39 2.55
C GLU A 292 11.42 18.53 3.31
N ASN A 293 11.85 19.77 3.58
CA ASN A 293 13.07 20.04 4.34
C ASN A 293 12.97 19.56 5.80
N MET A 294 11.80 19.71 6.43
CA MET A 294 11.55 19.24 7.79
C MET A 294 11.51 17.72 7.84
N ASN A 295 10.77 17.12 6.90
CA ASN A 295 10.67 15.68 6.69
C ASN A 295 12.07 15.05 6.46
N TRP A 296 12.93 15.68 5.66
CA TRP A 296 14.30 15.19 5.43
C TRP A 296 15.17 15.24 6.70
N ILE A 297 15.09 16.32 7.48
CA ILE A 297 15.85 16.46 8.74
C ILE A 297 15.46 15.35 9.72
N LEU A 298 14.15 15.16 9.94
CA LEU A 298 13.60 14.15 10.85
C LEU A 298 14.02 12.71 10.48
N ALA A 299 14.10 12.41 9.18
CA ALA A 299 14.42 11.06 8.70
C ALA A 299 15.93 10.72 8.81
N ASN A 300 16.83 11.68 8.56
CA ASN A 300 18.24 11.38 8.24
C ASN A 300 19.26 11.79 9.32
N SER A 301 18.95 12.76 10.19
CA SER A 301 19.95 13.37 11.09
C SER A 301 19.45 13.50 12.52
N LYS A 302 20.15 12.89 13.48
CA LYS A 302 19.86 13.03 14.92
C LYS A 302 21.13 13.26 15.75
N PRO A 303 21.09 14.09 16.81
CA PRO A 303 22.23 14.29 17.69
C PRO A 303 22.39 13.09 18.65
N CYS A 304 23.63 12.63 18.84
CA CYS A 304 23.94 11.58 19.81
C CYS A 304 23.41 11.96 21.22
N PRO A 305 22.61 11.12 21.89
CA PRO A 305 22.02 11.46 23.19
C PRO A 305 23.07 11.85 24.23
N LYS A 306 24.22 11.17 24.25
CA LYS A 306 25.29 11.34 25.24
C LYS A 306 26.29 12.46 24.93
N CYS A 307 26.67 12.69 23.67
CA CYS A 307 27.73 13.64 23.30
C CYS A 307 27.29 14.76 22.33
N LYS A 308 26.01 14.78 21.95
CA LYS A 308 25.34 15.77 21.07
C LYS A 308 25.96 16.00 19.67
N ARG A 309 27.01 15.27 19.29
CA ARG A 309 27.51 15.22 17.91
C ARG A 309 26.38 14.74 16.97
N PRO A 310 26.17 15.36 15.80
CA PRO A 310 25.30 14.82 14.76
C PRO A 310 25.70 13.40 14.37
N ILE A 311 24.71 12.54 14.15
CA ILE A 311 24.86 11.19 13.59
C ILE A 311 23.92 11.10 12.40
N GLU A 312 24.44 10.60 11.29
CA GLU A 312 23.70 10.18 10.11
C GLU A 312 23.50 8.66 10.17
N LYS A 313 22.33 8.17 9.75
CA LYS A 313 21.99 6.74 9.84
C LYS A 313 22.59 5.94 8.67
N ASN A 314 23.60 5.12 8.98
CA ASN A 314 24.37 4.34 8.00
C ASN A 314 24.24 2.81 8.12
N GLN A 315 23.34 2.30 8.99
CA GLN A 315 23.10 0.87 9.25
C GLN A 315 21.60 0.54 9.19
N GLY A 316 21.28 -0.74 8.98
CA GLY A 316 19.91 -1.23 8.79
C GLY A 316 19.14 -1.48 10.09
N CYS A 317 19.83 -1.88 11.16
CA CYS A 317 19.27 -2.05 12.50
C CYS A 317 19.03 -0.71 13.23
N MET A 318 18.04 -0.65 14.14
CA MET A 318 17.82 0.51 15.03
C MET A 318 18.89 0.66 16.12
N HIS A 319 19.68 -0.39 16.37
CA HIS A 319 20.77 -0.40 17.34
C HIS A 319 21.99 0.35 16.78
N MET A 320 22.17 1.60 17.20
CA MET A 320 23.31 2.42 16.79
C MET A 320 24.35 2.59 17.90
N THR A 321 25.63 2.47 17.52
CA THR A 321 26.79 2.70 18.38
C THR A 321 27.47 4.01 17.96
N CYS A 322 27.49 5.02 18.82
CA CYS A 322 28.10 6.31 18.51
C CYS A 322 29.61 6.17 18.25
N THR A 323 30.12 6.85 17.22
CA THR A 323 31.54 6.82 16.83
C THR A 323 32.50 7.24 17.95
N PRO A 324 33.77 6.78 17.92
CA PRO A 324 34.78 7.16 18.91
C PRO A 324 34.97 8.68 19.05
N PRO A 325 35.28 9.19 20.26
CA PRO A 325 35.55 8.43 21.49
C PRO A 325 34.30 8.02 22.28
N CYS A 326 33.08 8.31 21.80
CA CYS A 326 31.87 8.20 22.63
C CYS A 326 31.42 6.76 22.91
N LYS A 327 31.37 5.90 21.88
CA LYS A 327 31.01 4.47 21.96
C LYS A 327 29.71 4.14 22.71
N PHE A 328 28.76 5.07 22.78
CA PHE A 328 27.47 4.86 23.44
C PHE A 328 26.49 4.13 22.51
N GLU A 329 25.77 3.14 23.06
CA GLU A 329 24.80 2.31 22.33
C GLU A 329 23.37 2.74 22.67
N PHE A 330 22.60 3.09 21.63
CA PHE A 330 21.29 3.71 21.76
C PHE A 330 20.34 3.29 20.63
N CYS A 331 19.04 3.46 20.86
CA CYS A 331 18.02 3.26 19.82
C CYS A 331 17.86 4.52 18.96
N TRP A 332 17.91 4.40 17.63
CA TRP A 332 17.74 5.53 16.71
C TRP A 332 16.37 6.25 16.84
N LEU A 333 15.33 5.52 17.24
CA LEU A 333 13.98 6.09 17.34
C LEU A 333 13.85 7.04 18.54
N CYS A 334 13.94 6.53 19.77
CA CYS A 334 13.74 7.30 21.00
C CYS A 334 15.00 7.96 21.58
N LEU A 335 16.19 7.65 21.06
CA LEU A 335 17.50 8.06 21.60
C LEU A 335 17.81 7.58 23.04
N GLY A 336 16.99 6.68 23.60
CA GLY A 336 17.26 5.99 24.87
C GLY A 336 18.37 4.94 24.78
N ALA A 337 18.89 4.49 25.92
CA ALA A 337 20.00 3.54 25.96
C ALA A 337 19.58 2.16 25.42
N TRP A 338 20.44 1.50 24.64
CA TRP A 338 20.10 0.19 24.07
C TRP A 338 19.93 -0.90 25.14
N ALA A 339 20.69 -0.80 26.24
CA ALA A 339 20.55 -1.70 27.40
C ALA A 339 19.19 -1.59 28.12
N GLU A 340 18.41 -0.54 27.85
CA GLU A 340 17.05 -0.33 28.38
C GLU A 340 15.95 -0.82 27.43
N HIS A 341 16.30 -1.38 26.26
CA HIS A 341 15.36 -1.95 25.28
C HIS A 341 15.19 -3.47 25.48
N GLY A 342 14.85 -3.88 26.71
CA GLY A 342 14.62 -5.28 27.08
C GLY A 342 13.30 -5.50 27.82
N GLU A 343 12.92 -6.77 27.99
CA GLU A 343 11.65 -7.19 28.63
C GLU A 343 11.40 -6.53 29.99
N ARG A 344 12.46 -6.27 30.77
CA ARG A 344 12.40 -5.82 32.17
C ARG A 344 12.15 -4.30 32.37
N THR A 345 11.96 -3.54 31.29
CA THR A 345 11.78 -2.07 31.30
C THR A 345 10.54 -1.62 30.51
N GLY A 346 9.75 -2.56 29.99
CA GLY A 346 8.72 -2.29 28.98
C GLY A 346 9.24 -2.37 27.54
N GLY A 347 10.54 -2.55 27.33
CA GLY A 347 11.16 -2.89 26.04
C GLY A 347 10.75 -1.99 24.87
N PHE A 348 10.58 -2.60 23.69
CA PHE A 348 10.14 -1.90 22.47
C PHE A 348 8.71 -1.34 22.59
N TYR A 349 7.86 -1.93 23.43
CA TYR A 349 6.51 -1.45 23.74
C TYR A 349 6.48 -0.10 24.51
N ALA A 350 7.61 0.32 25.09
CA ALA A 350 7.79 1.69 25.61
C ALA A 350 8.39 2.66 24.57
N CYS A 351 8.85 2.17 23.42
CA CYS A 351 9.54 2.93 22.38
C CYS A 351 8.63 3.31 21.20
N ASN A 352 7.61 2.49 20.91
CA ASN A 352 6.64 2.71 19.83
C ASN A 352 5.43 3.57 20.25
N ARG A 353 4.92 3.41 21.48
CA ARG A 353 3.79 4.18 22.04
C ARG A 353 4.01 5.69 21.96
N TYR A 354 2.98 6.43 21.57
CA TYR A 354 2.93 7.90 21.68
C TYR A 354 2.26 8.30 23.00
N GLU A 355 2.98 9.03 23.85
CA GLU A 355 2.44 9.58 25.10
C GLU A 355 2.18 11.08 24.91
N ALA A 356 0.90 11.45 24.75
CA ALA A 356 0.49 12.85 24.66
C ALA A 356 0.75 13.60 25.99
N ALA A 357 1.13 14.88 25.89
CA ALA A 357 1.31 15.74 27.05
C ALA A 357 0.00 15.84 27.86
N LYS A 358 0.08 15.62 29.18
CA LYS A 358 -1.09 15.70 30.07
C LYS A 358 -1.56 17.15 30.22
N GLN A 359 -2.86 17.35 30.12
CA GLN A 359 -3.51 18.64 30.34
C GLN A 359 -3.55 18.97 31.84
N GLU A 360 -2.69 19.88 32.29
CA GLU A 360 -2.73 20.46 33.64
C GLU A 360 -2.72 22.00 33.55
N GLY A 361 -3.84 22.58 33.10
CA GLY A 361 -4.01 24.04 33.01
C GLY A 361 -5.40 24.48 32.58
N VAL A 362 -5.80 25.68 33.02
CA VAL A 362 -6.96 26.41 32.47
C VAL A 362 -6.42 27.39 31.44
N TYR A 363 -6.36 26.93 30.18
CA TYR A 363 -5.82 27.68 29.05
C TYR A 363 -6.88 28.58 28.40
N ASP A 364 -6.45 29.70 27.80
CA ASP A 364 -7.33 30.49 26.94
C ASP A 364 -7.57 29.84 25.57
N GLU A 365 -8.50 30.39 24.79
CA GLU A 365 -8.88 29.88 23.47
C GLU A 365 -7.72 29.86 22.46
N ALA A 366 -6.84 30.86 22.48
CA ALA A 366 -5.70 30.97 21.57
C ALA A 366 -4.53 30.07 22.02
N GLU A 367 -4.27 29.99 23.32
CA GLU A 367 -3.27 29.11 23.91
C GLU A 367 -3.63 27.63 23.68
N ARG A 368 -4.90 27.25 23.87
CA ARG A 368 -5.38 25.90 23.54
C ARG A 368 -5.17 25.57 22.06
N ARG A 369 -5.44 26.51 21.14
CA ARG A 369 -5.19 26.30 19.69
C ARG A 369 -3.71 26.07 19.39
N ARG A 370 -2.81 26.85 20.01
CA ARG A 370 -1.35 26.66 19.87
C ARG A 370 -0.90 25.29 20.38
N GLU A 371 -1.38 24.88 21.55
CA GLU A 371 -1.01 23.59 22.15
C GLU A 371 -1.62 22.40 21.40
N MET A 372 -2.85 22.51 20.87
CA MET A 372 -3.42 21.51 19.96
C MET A 372 -2.62 21.39 18.65
N ALA A 373 -2.17 22.51 18.07
CA ALA A 373 -1.32 22.49 16.87
C ALA A 373 0.05 21.85 17.15
N LYS A 374 0.67 22.20 18.30
CA LYS A 374 1.92 21.61 18.78
C LYS A 374 1.80 20.11 19.00
N ASN A 375 0.80 19.65 19.76
CA ASN A 375 0.55 18.22 19.98
C ASN A 375 0.27 17.46 18.67
N SER A 376 -0.42 18.09 17.70
CA SER A 376 -0.65 17.50 16.37
C SER A 376 0.65 17.33 15.58
N LEU A 377 1.56 18.30 15.67
CA LEU A 377 2.89 18.26 15.03
C LEU A 377 3.83 17.27 15.72
N GLU A 378 3.80 17.18 17.05
CA GLU A 378 4.55 16.19 17.83
C GLU A 378 4.06 14.77 17.54
N LYS A 379 2.74 14.54 17.48
CA LYS A 379 2.15 13.26 17.03
C LYS A 379 2.57 12.93 15.61
N TYR A 380 2.48 13.88 14.67
CA TYR A 380 2.94 13.67 13.29
C TYR A 380 4.42 13.25 13.25
N THR A 381 5.29 14.01 13.93
CA THR A 381 6.72 13.76 14.01
C THR A 381 7.03 12.36 14.53
N HIS A 382 6.38 11.94 15.63
CA HIS A 382 6.57 10.62 16.25
C HIS A 382 6.28 9.46 15.28
N TYR A 383 5.19 9.54 14.53
CA TYR A 383 4.80 8.51 13.57
C TYR A 383 5.62 8.60 12.26
N TYR A 384 5.92 9.82 11.79
CA TYR A 384 6.68 10.06 10.57
C TYR A 384 8.13 9.56 10.67
N GLU A 385 8.84 9.88 11.76
CA GLU A 385 10.21 9.39 11.96
C GLU A 385 10.29 7.85 11.92
N ARG A 386 9.28 7.16 12.45
CA ARG A 386 9.24 5.69 12.53
C ARG A 386 8.83 5.04 11.21
N TRP A 387 7.91 5.67 10.45
CA TRP A 387 7.60 5.33 9.05
C TRP A 387 8.85 5.47 8.16
N ALA A 388 9.50 6.64 8.20
CA ALA A 388 10.68 6.95 7.40
C ALA A 388 11.91 6.10 7.78
N SER A 389 12.14 5.87 9.08
CA SER A 389 13.23 5.02 9.54
C SER A 389 13.07 3.57 9.06
N ASN A 390 11.86 3.01 9.06
CA ASN A 390 11.61 1.67 8.53
C ASN A 390 11.76 1.62 6.99
N GLN A 391 11.31 2.65 6.26
CA GLN A 391 11.56 2.79 4.82
C GLN A 391 13.07 2.74 4.49
N LEU A 392 13.87 3.59 5.17
CA LEU A 392 15.31 3.68 4.96
C LEU A 392 16.03 2.37 5.34
N SER A 393 15.63 1.75 6.45
CA SER A 393 16.16 0.44 6.85
C SER A 393 15.77 -0.70 5.90
N ARG A 394 14.63 -0.63 5.20
CA ARG A 394 14.28 -1.58 4.13
C ARG A 394 15.18 -1.38 2.91
N GLN A 395 15.42 -0.14 2.50
CA GLN A 395 16.31 0.19 1.38
C GLN A 395 17.74 -0.31 1.65
N LYS A 396 18.23 -0.13 2.88
CA LYS A 396 19.52 -0.69 3.33
C LYS A 396 19.52 -2.23 3.29
N ALA A 397 18.50 -2.88 3.86
CA ALA A 397 18.38 -4.34 3.83
C ALA A 397 18.25 -4.93 2.42
N LEU A 398 17.65 -4.21 1.45
CA LEU A 398 17.61 -4.60 0.04
C LEU A 398 19.01 -4.53 -0.61
N ALA A 399 19.78 -3.49 -0.33
CA ALA A 399 21.17 -3.38 -0.81
C ALA A 399 22.06 -4.47 -0.20
N ASP A 400 21.89 -4.77 1.08
CA ASP A 400 22.64 -5.80 1.80
C ASP A 400 22.24 -7.21 1.35
N LEU A 401 20.96 -7.47 1.07
CA LEU A 401 20.48 -8.70 0.42
C LEU A 401 21.14 -8.90 -0.95
N HIS A 402 21.19 -7.85 -1.78
CA HIS A 402 21.84 -7.91 -3.08
C HIS A 402 23.34 -8.20 -2.96
N GLN A 403 24.05 -7.52 -2.05
CA GLN A 403 25.48 -7.78 -1.77
C GLN A 403 25.71 -9.20 -1.24
N MET A 404 24.81 -9.71 -0.40
CA MET A 404 24.85 -11.09 0.08
C MET A 404 24.71 -12.08 -1.09
N GLN A 405 23.70 -11.90 -1.94
CA GLN A 405 23.43 -12.77 -3.08
C GLN A 405 24.52 -12.76 -4.16
N THR A 406 25.23 -11.64 -4.33
CA THR A 406 26.19 -11.45 -5.45
C THR A 406 27.66 -11.59 -5.06
N VAL A 407 28.01 -11.54 -3.77
CA VAL A 407 29.42 -11.56 -3.32
C VAL A 407 29.64 -12.45 -2.10
N HIS A 408 28.77 -12.39 -1.09
CA HIS A 408 29.06 -13.05 0.19
C HIS A 408 28.60 -14.50 0.29
N LEU A 409 27.60 -14.95 -0.51
CA LEU A 409 27.19 -16.36 -0.54
C LEU A 409 28.28 -17.27 -1.12
N GLU A 410 28.86 -16.93 -2.27
CA GLU A 410 29.98 -17.67 -2.89
C GLU A 410 31.16 -17.75 -1.90
N LYS A 411 31.54 -16.60 -1.31
CA LYS A 411 32.62 -16.54 -0.31
C LYS A 411 32.33 -17.37 0.96
N LEU A 412 31.07 -17.42 1.42
CA LEU A 412 30.67 -18.26 2.56
C LEU A 412 30.67 -19.75 2.19
N SER A 413 30.28 -20.09 0.97
CA SER A 413 30.32 -21.47 0.44
C SER A 413 31.75 -22.00 0.48
N ASP A 414 32.71 -21.22 -0.02
CA ASP A 414 34.15 -21.55 0.05
C ASP A 414 34.68 -21.60 1.49
N LEU A 415 34.43 -20.57 2.30
CA LEU A 415 35.00 -20.48 3.66
C LEU A 415 34.47 -21.55 4.62
N GLN A 416 33.20 -21.96 4.49
CA GLN A 416 32.59 -22.98 5.35
C GLN A 416 32.56 -24.37 4.71
N CYS A 417 33.02 -24.52 3.46
CA CYS A 417 32.91 -25.74 2.65
C CYS A 417 31.45 -26.27 2.51
N THR A 418 30.46 -25.37 2.46
CA THR A 418 29.02 -25.71 2.40
C THR A 418 28.38 -25.22 1.11
N PRO A 419 27.74 -26.09 0.30
CA PRO A 419 27.10 -25.66 -0.96
C PRO A 419 26.07 -24.55 -0.75
N GLU A 420 26.01 -23.58 -1.66
CA GLU A 420 25.05 -22.45 -1.65
C GLU A 420 23.59 -22.87 -1.45
N SER A 421 23.21 -24.05 -1.95
CA SER A 421 21.88 -24.63 -1.76
C SER A 421 21.49 -24.81 -0.29
N GLN A 422 22.47 -24.96 0.61
CA GLN A 422 22.29 -25.00 2.07
C GLN A 422 22.33 -23.62 2.73
N LEU A 423 22.81 -22.57 2.05
CA LEU A 423 22.96 -21.20 2.57
C LEU A 423 21.69 -20.34 2.39
N LYS A 424 20.65 -20.87 1.72
CA LYS A 424 19.38 -20.17 1.43
C LYS A 424 18.69 -19.54 2.65
N PHE A 425 18.87 -20.12 3.84
CA PHE A 425 18.36 -19.55 5.10
C PHE A 425 18.82 -18.10 5.33
N ILE A 426 19.99 -17.70 4.81
CA ILE A 426 20.50 -16.34 4.90
C ILE A 426 19.69 -15.40 3.99
N THR A 427 19.40 -15.82 2.75
CA THR A 427 18.54 -15.04 1.84
C THR A 427 17.09 -14.99 2.31
N GLU A 428 16.58 -16.06 2.91
CA GLU A 428 15.25 -16.11 3.52
C GLU A 428 15.14 -15.16 4.71
N ALA A 429 16.16 -15.10 5.58
CA ALA A 429 16.25 -14.15 6.68
C ALA A 429 16.24 -12.69 6.19
N TRP A 430 17.04 -12.36 5.16
CA TRP A 430 17.07 -11.01 4.58
C TRP A 430 15.78 -10.61 3.87
N LEU A 431 15.14 -11.53 3.12
CA LEU A 431 13.81 -11.30 2.54
C LEU A 431 12.75 -11.07 3.63
N GLN A 432 12.78 -11.85 4.72
CA GLN A 432 11.90 -11.65 5.86
C GLN A 432 12.14 -10.28 6.53
N ILE A 433 13.39 -9.84 6.69
CA ILE A 433 13.72 -8.50 7.21
C ILE A 433 13.13 -7.41 6.32
N VAL A 434 13.29 -7.51 5.00
CA VAL A 434 12.77 -6.54 4.02
C VAL A 434 11.24 -6.42 4.11
N GLU A 435 10.54 -7.56 4.17
CA GLU A 435 9.07 -7.59 4.28
C GLU A 435 8.56 -7.09 5.64
N CYS A 436 9.21 -7.49 6.73
CA CYS A 436 8.92 -6.98 8.08
C CYS A 436 9.09 -5.45 8.17
N ARG A 437 10.13 -4.88 7.53
CA ARG A 437 10.29 -3.41 7.43
C ARG A 437 9.18 -2.75 6.61
N ARG A 438 8.69 -3.38 5.53
CA ARG A 438 7.53 -2.90 4.76
C ARG A 438 6.27 -2.85 5.63
N VAL A 439 5.98 -3.92 6.37
CA VAL A 439 4.81 -3.98 7.26
C VAL A 439 4.92 -2.91 8.35
N LEU A 440 6.03 -2.81 9.10
CA LEU A 440 6.18 -1.82 10.18
C LEU A 440 6.04 -0.38 9.71
N LYS A 441 6.62 -0.04 8.55
CA LYS A 441 6.43 1.28 7.92
C LYS A 441 4.94 1.60 7.86
N TRP A 442 4.11 0.71 7.34
CA TRP A 442 2.68 0.94 7.21
C TRP A 442 1.91 0.84 8.53
N THR A 443 2.31 0.00 9.49
CA THR A 443 1.64 -0.01 10.82
C THR A 443 1.80 1.32 11.56
N TYR A 444 2.85 2.11 11.32
CA TYR A 444 2.94 3.48 11.84
C TYR A 444 1.95 4.46 11.17
N ALA A 445 1.65 4.30 9.87
CA ALA A 445 0.59 5.08 9.24
C ALA A 445 -0.79 4.73 9.84
N TYR A 446 -1.06 3.44 10.08
CA TYR A 446 -2.26 2.96 10.77
C TYR A 446 -2.37 3.52 12.20
N GLY A 447 -1.31 3.40 13.01
CA GLY A 447 -1.30 3.86 14.41
C GLY A 447 -1.51 5.37 14.58
N TYR A 448 -1.13 6.19 13.58
CA TYR A 448 -1.42 7.62 13.59
C TYR A 448 -2.93 7.93 13.49
N TYR A 449 -3.66 7.16 12.67
CA TYR A 449 -5.10 7.32 12.41
C TYR A 449 -6.01 6.47 13.32
N LEU A 450 -5.45 5.53 14.09
CA LEU A 450 -6.21 4.71 15.04
C LEU A 450 -6.91 5.62 16.08
N PRO A 451 -8.24 5.52 16.29
CA PRO A 451 -8.98 6.49 17.10
C PRO A 451 -8.57 6.50 18.57
N GLU A 452 -8.31 7.69 19.11
CA GLU A 452 -7.73 7.83 20.46
C GLU A 452 -8.68 7.41 21.59
N HIS A 453 -9.98 7.25 21.32
CA HIS A 453 -10.98 6.73 22.26
C HIS A 453 -11.01 5.20 22.32
N GLU A 454 -10.48 4.48 21.32
CA GLU A 454 -10.43 3.01 21.31
C GLU A 454 -9.22 2.50 22.13
N HIS A 455 -9.16 2.88 23.42
CA HIS A 455 -8.01 2.65 24.30
C HIS A 455 -7.50 1.21 24.30
N ALA A 456 -8.41 0.22 24.33
CA ALA A 456 -8.04 -1.20 24.37
C ALA A 456 -7.47 -1.70 23.03
N LYS A 457 -8.04 -1.26 21.89
CA LYS A 457 -7.48 -1.57 20.55
C LYS A 457 -6.10 -0.95 20.37
N ARG A 458 -5.89 0.30 20.79
CA ARG A 458 -4.56 0.94 20.79
C ARG A 458 -3.55 0.15 21.64
N GLN A 459 -3.90 -0.24 22.86
CA GLN A 459 -2.97 -1.02 23.71
C GLN A 459 -2.63 -2.39 23.10
N PHE A 460 -3.59 -3.09 22.52
CA PHE A 460 -3.36 -4.37 21.84
C PHE A 460 -2.51 -4.20 20.57
N PHE A 461 -2.77 -3.17 19.78
CA PHE A 461 -1.96 -2.79 18.61
C PHE A 461 -0.51 -2.45 18.99
N GLU A 462 -0.31 -1.57 19.97
CA GLU A 462 1.03 -1.18 20.46
C GLU A 462 1.80 -2.40 20.96
N TYR A 463 1.14 -3.34 21.64
CA TYR A 463 1.73 -4.60 22.10
C TYR A 463 2.18 -5.50 20.93
N LEU A 464 1.28 -5.79 19.98
CA LEU A 464 1.62 -6.62 18.81
C LEU A 464 2.73 -5.98 17.95
N GLN A 465 2.71 -4.65 17.80
CA GLN A 465 3.78 -3.93 17.10
C GLN A 465 5.11 -4.02 17.87
N GLY A 466 5.11 -3.86 19.20
CA GLY A 466 6.31 -3.91 20.03
C GLY A 466 7.00 -5.28 20.03
N GLU A 467 6.22 -6.37 20.07
CA GLU A 467 6.73 -7.74 19.91
C GLU A 467 7.34 -7.96 18.51
N ALA A 468 6.65 -7.51 17.45
CA ALA A 468 7.13 -7.61 16.07
C ALA A 468 8.43 -6.81 15.85
N GLU A 469 8.54 -5.59 16.39
CA GLU A 469 9.77 -4.79 16.34
C GLU A 469 10.93 -5.45 17.09
N SER A 470 10.68 -5.95 18.31
CA SER A 470 11.68 -6.66 19.12
C SER A 470 12.22 -7.91 18.38
N GLY A 471 11.33 -8.70 17.77
CA GLY A 471 11.71 -9.83 16.91
C GLY A 471 12.56 -9.39 15.71
N LEU A 472 12.11 -8.35 14.99
CA LEU A 472 12.81 -7.83 13.82
C LEU A 472 14.21 -7.29 14.13
N GLU A 473 14.39 -6.48 15.18
CA GLU A 473 15.74 -5.97 15.49
C GLU A 473 16.69 -7.09 15.91
N ARG A 474 16.21 -8.13 16.59
CA ARG A 474 17.01 -9.33 16.93
C ARG A 474 17.43 -10.10 15.68
N LEU A 475 16.51 -10.30 14.73
CA LEU A 475 16.79 -10.93 13.44
C LEU A 475 17.78 -10.09 12.60
N HIS A 476 17.51 -8.78 12.48
CA HIS A 476 18.33 -7.84 11.71
C HIS A 476 19.74 -7.71 12.29
N GLN A 477 19.90 -7.62 13.62
CA GLN A 477 21.21 -7.60 14.26
C GLN A 477 21.99 -8.92 14.03
N CYS A 478 21.32 -10.06 14.00
CA CYS A 478 21.96 -11.35 13.70
C CYS A 478 22.44 -11.39 12.23
N ALA A 479 21.60 -10.98 11.29
CA ALA A 479 21.92 -10.93 9.86
C ALA A 479 22.98 -9.85 9.50
N GLU A 480 22.97 -8.69 10.14
CA GLU A 480 23.88 -7.56 9.85
C GLU A 480 25.21 -7.68 10.62
N LYS A 481 25.19 -8.01 11.92
CA LYS A 481 26.37 -7.89 12.81
C LYS A 481 26.97 -9.23 13.23
N GLU A 482 26.22 -10.32 13.26
CA GLU A 482 26.76 -11.65 13.61
C GLU A 482 27.24 -12.42 12.38
N LEU A 483 26.46 -12.44 11.29
CA LEU A 483 26.83 -13.06 10.00
C LEU A 483 28.20 -12.57 9.50
N ASN A 484 28.47 -11.27 9.63
CA ASN A 484 29.69 -10.63 9.15
C ASN A 484 30.97 -11.29 9.72
N LYS A 485 30.92 -11.85 10.95
CA LYS A 485 32.05 -12.57 11.56
C LYS A 485 32.51 -13.78 10.73
N PHE A 486 31.56 -14.47 10.10
CA PHE A 486 31.81 -15.64 9.25
C PHE A 486 32.22 -15.22 7.82
N VAL A 487 31.69 -14.09 7.33
CA VAL A 487 32.07 -13.48 6.04
C VAL A 487 33.51 -12.94 6.06
N THR A 488 33.99 -12.44 7.20
CA THR A 488 35.36 -11.92 7.37
C THR A 488 36.31 -12.87 8.08
N GLY A 489 35.93 -14.14 8.29
CA GLY A 489 36.77 -15.14 8.95
C GLY A 489 37.82 -15.78 8.02
N ASP A 490 38.90 -16.29 8.62
CA ASP A 490 40.02 -16.93 7.92
C ASP A 490 39.81 -18.45 7.67
N GLY A 491 38.60 -18.98 7.87
CA GLY A 491 38.28 -20.40 7.63
C GLY A 491 36.94 -20.88 8.23
N PRO A 492 36.68 -22.20 8.16
CA PRO A 492 35.42 -22.79 8.62
C PRO A 492 35.29 -22.75 10.15
N SER A 493 34.13 -22.36 10.66
CA SER A 493 33.86 -22.23 12.09
C SER A 493 32.84 -23.26 12.58
N LYS A 494 33.13 -23.90 13.71
CA LYS A 494 32.18 -24.80 14.39
C LYS A 494 30.94 -24.08 14.92
N GLU A 495 31.02 -22.77 15.14
CA GLU A 495 29.89 -21.93 15.56
C GLU A 495 28.94 -21.61 14.39
N PHE A 496 29.25 -22.02 13.15
CA PHE A 496 28.43 -21.70 11.98
C PHE A 496 27.11 -22.47 11.94
N ASP A 497 27.07 -23.72 12.41
CA ASP A 497 25.83 -24.48 12.52
C ASP A 497 24.92 -23.95 13.65
N ASP A 498 25.50 -23.54 14.78
CA ASP A 498 24.77 -22.84 15.86
C ASP A 498 24.20 -21.50 15.36
N PHE A 499 24.99 -20.74 14.60
CA PHE A 499 24.53 -19.51 13.93
C PHE A 499 23.42 -19.78 12.92
N ARG A 500 23.53 -20.85 12.11
CA ARG A 500 22.50 -21.27 11.14
C ARG A 500 21.19 -21.61 11.82
N ALA A 501 21.23 -22.40 12.90
CA ALA A 501 20.06 -22.72 13.71
C ALA A 501 19.45 -21.46 14.35
N LYS A 502 20.28 -20.57 14.89
CA LYS A 502 19.84 -19.29 15.48
C LYS A 502 19.18 -18.37 14.45
N LEU A 503 19.76 -18.18 13.26
CA LEU A 503 19.22 -17.29 12.24
C LEU A 503 17.90 -17.82 11.67
N ALA A 504 17.82 -19.12 11.38
CA ALA A 504 16.57 -19.75 10.93
C ALA A 504 15.47 -19.69 12.01
N GLY A 505 15.83 -19.93 13.27
CA GLY A 505 14.91 -19.79 14.41
C GLY A 505 14.38 -18.36 14.57
N LEU A 506 15.26 -17.35 14.53
CA LEU A 506 14.86 -15.94 14.57
C LEU A 506 13.99 -15.55 13.37
N THR A 507 14.26 -16.08 12.18
CA THR A 507 13.46 -15.83 10.97
C THR A 507 12.03 -16.35 11.14
N SER A 508 11.88 -17.60 11.60
CA SER A 508 10.58 -18.23 11.86
C SER A 508 9.79 -17.51 12.97
N VAL A 509 10.45 -17.21 14.10
CA VAL A 509 9.80 -16.49 15.23
C VAL A 509 9.37 -15.08 14.81
N THR A 510 10.22 -14.34 14.10
CA THR A 510 9.86 -13.01 13.59
C THR A 510 8.69 -13.08 12.62
N LYS A 511 8.71 -14.04 11.69
CA LYS A 511 7.59 -14.26 10.76
C LYS A 511 6.26 -14.46 11.51
N ASN A 512 6.24 -15.30 12.54
CA ASN A 512 5.02 -15.56 13.32
C ASN A 512 4.48 -14.30 14.02
N TYR A 513 5.36 -13.46 14.58
CA TYR A 513 4.95 -12.17 15.16
C TYR A 513 4.29 -11.26 14.12
N PHE A 514 4.85 -11.20 12.90
CA PHE A 514 4.29 -10.40 11.82
C PHE A 514 2.98 -10.96 11.25
N GLU A 515 2.84 -12.28 11.12
CA GLU A 515 1.58 -12.91 10.70
C GLU A 515 0.45 -12.67 11.71
N ASN A 516 0.77 -12.64 13.01
CA ASN A 516 -0.19 -12.27 14.06
C ASN A 516 -0.57 -10.77 13.99
N LEU A 517 0.41 -9.87 13.85
CA LEU A 517 0.18 -8.42 13.71
C LEU A 517 -0.66 -8.09 12.46
N VAL A 518 -0.34 -8.71 11.31
CA VAL A 518 -1.09 -8.57 10.06
C VAL A 518 -2.53 -9.04 10.22
N ARG A 519 -2.75 -10.25 10.75
CA ARG A 519 -4.10 -10.81 10.94
C ARG A 519 -4.96 -9.96 11.89
N ALA A 520 -4.38 -9.47 12.99
CA ALA A 520 -5.10 -8.62 13.94
C ALA A 520 -5.51 -7.26 13.33
N LEU A 521 -4.65 -6.68 12.50
CA LEU A 521 -4.93 -5.43 11.78
C LEU A 521 -5.98 -5.60 10.68
N GLU A 522 -5.89 -6.67 9.89
CA GLU A 522 -6.90 -7.01 8.87
C GLU A 522 -8.28 -7.31 9.47
N ASN A 523 -8.32 -7.87 10.69
CA ASN A 523 -9.56 -8.11 11.45
C ASN A 523 -10.01 -6.91 12.31
N GLY A 524 -9.53 -5.69 12.02
CA GLY A 524 -9.96 -4.45 12.72
C GLY A 524 -9.70 -4.43 14.23
N LEU A 525 -8.77 -5.26 14.72
CA LEU A 525 -8.45 -5.50 16.13
C LEU A 525 -9.64 -6.08 16.96
N ALA A 526 -10.60 -6.74 16.32
CA ALA A 526 -11.80 -7.35 16.97
C ALA A 526 -11.50 -8.47 17.98
N ASP A 527 -10.26 -8.97 18.03
CA ASP A 527 -9.77 -9.86 19.10
C ASP A 527 -9.88 -9.20 20.48
N VAL A 528 -9.86 -7.86 20.55
CA VAL A 528 -10.06 -7.07 21.77
C VAL A 528 -11.50 -7.16 22.27
N ASP A 529 -12.46 -7.04 21.37
CA ASP A 529 -13.89 -7.17 21.70
C ASP A 529 -14.21 -8.61 22.14
N SER A 530 -13.53 -9.60 21.54
CA SER A 530 -13.56 -11.00 21.96
C SER A 530 -13.02 -11.21 23.38
N GLN A 531 -11.93 -10.53 23.75
CA GLN A 531 -11.39 -10.57 25.12
C GLN A 531 -12.27 -9.80 26.11
N ALA A 532 -12.90 -8.69 25.71
CA ALA A 532 -13.86 -7.94 26.52
C ALA A 532 -15.11 -8.77 26.82
N ALA A 533 -15.65 -9.49 25.82
CA ALA A 533 -16.73 -10.45 26.00
C ALA A 533 -16.32 -11.57 26.98
N ALA A 534 -15.16 -12.19 26.78
CA ALA A 534 -14.65 -13.25 27.66
C ALA A 534 -14.37 -12.76 29.10
N ALA A 535 -14.03 -11.48 29.30
CA ALA A 535 -13.91 -10.87 30.61
C ALA A 535 -15.28 -10.62 31.26
N CYS A 536 -16.29 -10.21 30.48
CA CYS A 536 -17.66 -10.03 30.93
C CYS A 536 -18.31 -11.37 31.34
N SER A 537 -18.12 -12.44 30.55
CA SER A 537 -18.59 -13.80 30.90
C SER A 537 -17.94 -14.38 32.16
N LYS A 538 -16.76 -13.88 32.58
CA LYS A 538 -16.03 -14.38 33.75
C LYS A 538 -16.37 -13.67 35.06
N THR A 539 -17.20 -12.62 35.05
CA THR A 539 -17.64 -11.93 36.29
C THR A 539 -19.01 -12.41 36.80
N THR A 540 -19.68 -13.34 36.12
CA THR A 540 -21.07 -13.73 36.42
C THR A 540 -21.29 -15.18 36.88
N SER A 541 -20.25 -15.94 37.29
CA SER A 541 -20.47 -17.17 38.07
C SER A 541 -19.32 -17.57 39.00
N SER A 542 -19.39 -17.18 40.29
CA SER A 542 -18.55 -17.77 41.37
C SER A 542 -19.09 -17.50 42.80
N LYS A 543 -20.41 -17.62 43.01
CA LYS A 543 -21.00 -17.67 44.37
C LYS A 543 -22.05 -18.77 44.50
N ASN A 544 -21.64 -19.92 45.04
CA ASN A 544 -22.58 -20.90 45.57
C ASN A 544 -21.98 -21.67 46.75
N THR A 545 -22.32 -21.27 47.98
CA THR A 545 -21.91 -21.95 49.22
C THR A 545 -23.06 -21.99 50.24
N GLY A 546 -23.75 -23.13 50.31
CA GLY A 546 -24.38 -23.65 51.53
C GLY A 546 -25.56 -22.88 52.12
N GLY A 547 -26.73 -22.93 51.48
CA GLY A 547 -28.01 -22.45 52.05
C GLY A 547 -28.95 -23.57 52.50
N THR A 548 -28.70 -24.24 53.62
CA THR A 548 -29.62 -25.25 54.19
C THR A 548 -30.80 -24.59 54.93
N SER A 549 -32.02 -24.84 54.46
CA SER A 549 -33.24 -24.29 55.03
C SER A 549 -33.74 -25.06 56.27
N LYS A 550 -34.36 -24.34 57.22
CA LYS A 550 -35.50 -24.86 58.00
C LYS A 550 -36.30 -23.77 58.71
N THR A 551 -37.58 -24.07 58.95
CA THR A 551 -38.63 -23.09 59.25
C THR A 551 -39.08 -23.09 60.72
N ARG A 552 -39.25 -21.88 61.25
CA ARG A 552 -40.39 -21.42 62.08
C ARG A 552 -40.63 -22.01 63.48
N GLY A 553 -40.42 -21.16 64.49
CA GLY A 553 -40.94 -21.29 65.87
C GLY A 553 -39.96 -20.73 66.91
N GLY A 554 -40.35 -19.99 67.96
CA GLY A 554 -41.67 -19.41 68.28
C GLY A 554 -41.76 -18.96 69.76
N ARG A 555 -42.21 -17.71 70.02
CA ARG A 555 -42.33 -17.02 71.33
C ARG A 555 -41.02 -16.63 72.04
N GLY A 556 -40.94 -15.38 72.53
CA GLY A 556 -39.91 -14.90 73.45
C GLY A 556 -40.11 -13.42 73.87
N LYS A 557 -40.02 -13.14 75.18
CA LYS A 557 -39.91 -11.77 75.76
C LYS A 557 -38.46 -11.27 75.56
N GLY A 558 -38.09 -9.99 75.65
CA GLY A 558 -38.76 -8.74 76.03
C GLY A 558 -37.78 -7.80 76.78
N SER A 559 -38.21 -6.57 77.13
CA SER A 559 -37.51 -5.62 78.04
C SER A 559 -36.25 -4.88 77.55
N SER A 560 -36.49 -3.87 76.71
CA SER A 560 -36.18 -2.43 76.88
C SER A 560 -35.30 -1.88 78.03
N LYS A 561 -34.80 -0.63 77.79
CA LYS A 561 -34.10 0.36 78.67
C LYS A 561 -32.57 0.19 78.77
N SER A 562 -31.75 1.25 78.88
CA SER A 562 -31.90 2.73 78.80
C SER A 562 -30.49 3.32 78.56
N GLY A 563 -30.23 4.55 78.09
CA GLY A 563 -31.08 5.75 77.97
C GLY A 563 -30.61 6.83 78.97
N GLY A 564 -29.81 7.80 78.52
CA GLY A 564 -29.33 8.93 79.33
C GLY A 564 -28.00 9.52 78.82
N SER A 565 -27.90 10.85 78.73
CA SER A 565 -26.74 11.57 78.18
C SER A 565 -25.80 12.11 79.27
N GLY A 566 -24.51 12.27 78.96
CA GLY A 566 -23.53 12.97 79.80
C GLY A 566 -22.34 13.47 78.97
N ARG A 567 -21.86 14.68 79.23
CA ARG A 567 -20.69 15.30 78.57
C ARG A 567 -19.42 15.06 79.38
N ASN A 568 -18.28 14.95 78.67
CA ASN A 568 -16.95 15.55 78.92
C ASN A 568 -15.84 14.62 78.40
N VAL A 569 -14.60 15.02 78.09
CA VAL A 569 -13.90 16.28 77.73
C VAL A 569 -12.46 15.81 77.39
N ASP A 570 -11.79 16.40 76.39
CA ASP A 570 -10.38 16.16 76.02
C ASP A 570 -10.02 14.69 75.62
N ASP A 571 -8.87 14.37 75.02
CA ASP A 571 -7.68 15.19 74.70
C ASP A 571 -7.09 14.80 73.30
N THR A 572 -6.13 15.61 72.87
CA THR A 572 -5.22 15.56 71.72
C THR A 572 -4.70 14.19 71.25
N SER A 573 -4.50 14.08 69.93
CA SER A 573 -3.34 13.43 69.29
C SER A 573 -3.16 13.92 67.84
N ASN A 574 -1.92 13.89 67.34
CA ASN A 574 -1.57 14.04 65.92
C ASN A 574 -1.92 12.77 65.12
#